data_AF-A0XXZ7-F1
#
_entry.id   AF-A0XXZ7-F1
#
_cell.length_a   1.000
_cell.length_b   1.000
_cell.length_c   1.000
_cell.angle_alpha   90.00
_cell.angle_beta   90.00
_cell.angle_gamma   90.00
#
_symmetry.space_group_name_H-M   'P 1'
#
loop_
_entity.id
_entity.type
_entity.pdbx_description
1 polymer ?
#
loop_
_entity_poly.entity_id
_entity_poly.type
_entity_poly.pdbx_seq_one_letter_code
_entity_poly.pdbx_strand_id
1 'polypeptide(L)' 'MSEKINDDALHALKIAFTYMPKAIEVTKYEYGERYQTVLDHIEAVRETLLINDVDPEEVDGDINPEYTPNSTY' A
#
# COMPACT_ATOMS: atom_id res chain seq x y z
N MET A 1 -3.08 -4.60 23.12
CA MET A 1 -4.34 -4.14 22.52
C MET A 1 -3.94 -3.32 21.31
N SER A 2 -4.09 -3.85 20.10
CA SER A 2 -3.88 -3.03 18.90
C SER A 2 -5.07 -2.10 18.80
N GLU A 3 -4.87 -0.82 19.15
CA GLU A 3 -5.82 0.22 18.80
C GLU A 3 -5.89 0.23 17.28
N LYS A 4 -7.00 -0.28 16.72
CA LYS A 4 -7.28 -0.16 15.30
C LYS A 4 -7.18 1.33 14.94
N ILE A 5 -6.44 1.63 13.88
CA ILE A 5 -6.21 3.01 13.46
C ILE A 5 -7.59 3.62 13.11
N ASN A 6 -7.77 4.93 13.33
CA ASN A 6 -9.01 5.61 12.95
C ASN A 6 -9.30 5.39 11.45
N ASP A 7 -10.55 5.16 11.06
CA ASP A 7 -10.96 4.94 9.68
C ASP A 7 -10.45 6.02 8.71
N ASP A 8 -10.46 7.30 9.12
CA ASP A 8 -9.89 8.40 8.31
C ASP A 8 -8.37 8.23 8.09
N ALA A 9 -7.65 7.80 9.13
CA ALA A 9 -6.21 7.55 9.04
C ALA A 9 -5.91 6.31 8.20
N LEU A 10 -6.74 5.27 8.29
CA LEU A 10 -6.64 4.07 7.47
C LEU A 10 -6.88 4.42 6.00
N HIS A 11 -7.91 5.21 5.71
CA HIS A 11 -8.20 5.67 4.35
C HIS A 11 -7.06 6.52 3.77
N ALA A 12 -6.50 7.44 4.55
CA ALA A 12 -5.31 8.20 4.13
C ALA A 12 -4.11 7.30 3.84
N LEU A 13 -3.90 6.24 4.65
CA LEU A 13 -2.84 5.26 4.42
C LEU A 13 -3.07 4.45 3.16
N LYS A 14 -4.31 4.03 2.90
CA LYS A 14 -4.72 3.36 1.66
C LYS A 14 -4.38 4.23 0.44
N ILE A 15 -4.80 5.51 0.45
CA ILE A 15 -4.47 6.47 -0.62
C ILE A 15 -2.96 6.59 -0.81
N ALA A 16 -2.20 6.77 0.27
CA ALA A 16 -0.75 6.89 0.20
C ALA A 16 -0.12 5.64 -0.43
N PHE A 17 -0.55 4.45 -0.02
CA PHE A 17 -0.05 3.17 -0.52
C PHE A 17 -0.34 2.97 -2.01
N THR A 18 -1.54 3.37 -2.48
CA THR A 18 -1.91 3.31 -3.91
C THR A 18 -0.95 4.09 -4.80
N TYR A 19 -0.41 5.22 -4.33
CA TYR A 19 0.55 6.04 -5.08
C TYR A 19 2.03 5.73 -4.78
N MET A 20 2.32 4.78 -3.89
CA MET A 20 3.70 4.32 -3.67
C MET A 20 4.19 3.48 -4.86
N PRO A 21 5.50 3.52 -5.18
CA PRO A 21 6.06 2.64 -6.20
C PRO A 21 5.86 1.18 -5.78
N LYS A 22 5.52 0.31 -6.73
CA LYS A 22 5.40 -1.11 -6.43
C LYS A 22 6.79 -1.66 -6.09
N ALA A 23 6.89 -2.60 -5.15
CA ALA A 23 8.17 -3.15 -4.72
C ALA A 23 9.01 -3.72 -5.90
N ILE A 24 8.35 -4.23 -6.94
CA ILE A 24 8.99 -4.72 -8.16
C ILE A 24 9.66 -3.61 -8.99
N GLU A 25 9.20 -2.37 -8.88
CA GLU A 25 9.73 -1.19 -9.56
C GLU A 25 10.87 -0.54 -8.77
N VAL A 26 11.04 -0.89 -7.49
CA VAL A 26 12.09 -0.31 -6.64
C VAL A 26 13.40 -1.06 -6.86
N THR A 27 14.14 -0.66 -7.87
CA THR A 27 15.44 -1.27 -8.23
C THR A 27 16.63 -0.45 -7.71
N LYS A 28 17.76 -1.12 -7.49
CA LYS A 28 19.04 -0.47 -7.17
C LYS A 28 19.49 0.51 -8.28
N TYR A 29 19.07 0.28 -9.52
CA TYR A 29 19.42 1.15 -10.64
C TYR A 29 18.74 2.53 -10.54
N GLU A 30 17.46 2.56 -10.20
CA GLU A 30 16.69 3.80 -10.09
C GLU A 30 16.88 4.51 -8.76
N TYR A 31 16.96 3.75 -7.66
CA TYR A 31 16.99 4.30 -6.30
C TYR A 31 18.39 4.30 -5.66
N GLY A 32 19.42 3.84 -6.38
CA GLY A 32 20.80 3.83 -5.91
C GLY A 32 20.95 3.01 -4.63
N GLU A 33 21.62 3.54 -3.61
CA GLU A 33 21.76 2.88 -2.30
C GLU A 33 20.48 2.93 -1.44
N ARG A 34 19.51 3.78 -1.80
CA ARG A 34 18.28 3.98 -1.03
C ARG A 34 17.19 2.98 -1.36
N TYR A 35 17.37 2.14 -2.39
CA TYR A 35 16.37 1.15 -2.81
C TYR A 35 15.94 0.24 -1.66
N GLN A 36 16.88 -0.18 -0.81
CA GLN A 36 16.60 -1.02 0.35
C GLN A 36 15.70 -0.29 1.35
N THR A 37 15.99 0.98 1.64
CA THR A 37 15.16 1.82 2.52
C THR A 37 13.75 2.03 1.97
N VAL A 38 13.63 2.22 0.65
CA VAL A 38 12.30 2.36 0.02
C VAL A 38 11.52 1.06 0.11
N LEU A 39 12.16 -0.09 -0.12
CA LEU A 39 11.53 -1.40 0.08
C LEU A 39 11.09 -1.61 1.53
N ASP A 40 11.93 -1.25 2.51
CA ASP A 40 11.60 -1.34 3.93
C ASP A 40 10.41 -0.45 4.30
N HIS A 41 10.31 0.76 3.71
CA HIS A 41 9.16 1.63 3.93
C HIS A 41 7.86 1.05 3.34
N ILE A 42 7.93 0.46 2.14
CA ILE A 42 6.77 -0.19 1.51
C ILE A 42 6.31 -1.37 2.36
N GLU A 43 7.25 -2.18 2.85
CA GLU A 43 6.96 -3.31 3.73
C GLU A 43 6.29 -2.86 5.04
N ALA A 44 6.81 -1.81 5.68
CA ALA A 44 6.24 -1.28 6.92
C ALA A 44 4.78 -0.81 6.76
N VAL A 45 4.45 -0.17 5.63
CA VAL A 45 3.07 0.23 5.33
C VAL A 45 2.20 -0.99 5.05
N ARG A 46 2.72 -1.98 4.32
CA ARG A 46 2.02 -3.24 4.02
C ARG A 46 1.66 -4.01 5.30
N GLU A 47 2.61 -4.16 6.21
CA GLU A 47 2.38 -4.79 7.52
C GLU A 47 1.33 -4.03 8.34
N THR A 48 1.38 -2.70 8.31
CA THR A 48 0.40 -1.86 9.03
C THR A 48 -1.02 -2.04 8.48
N LEU A 49 -1.18 -2.14 7.16
CA LEU A 49 -2.48 -2.43 6.53
C LEU A 49 -3.00 -3.80 6.96
N LEU A 50 -2.15 -4.84 6.91
CA LEU A 50 -2.50 -6.20 7.33
C LEU A 50 -2.90 -6.28 8.82
N ILE A 51 -2.21 -5.56 9.71
CA ILE A 51 -2.57 -5.48 11.15
C ILE A 51 -3.97 -4.87 11.34
N ASN A 52 -4.40 -4.01 10.43
CA ASN A 52 -5.72 -3.38 10.45
C ASN A 52 -6.78 -4.16 9.66
N ASP A 53 -6.51 -5.41 9.28
CA ASP A 53 -7.43 -6.28 8.51
C ASP A 53 -7.72 -5.74 7.10
N VAL A 54 -6.78 -4.96 6.53
CA VAL A 54 -6.86 -4.46 5.15
C VAL A 54 -5.90 -5.26 4.28
N ASP A 55 -6.42 -5.81 3.19
CA ASP A 55 -5.59 -6.45 2.18
C ASP A 55 -4.91 -5.39 1.29
N PRO A 56 -3.58 -5.24 1.34
CA PRO A 56 -2.84 -4.28 0.52
C PRO A 56 -3.00 -4.52 -1.00
N GLU A 57 -3.34 -5.73 -1.45
CA GLU A 57 -3.59 -5.99 -2.88
C GLU A 57 -4.95 -5.44 -3.34
N GLU A 58 -5.93 -5.33 -2.45
CA GLU A 58 -7.26 -4.79 -2.75
C GLU A 58 -7.34 -3.26 -2.58
N VAL A 59 -6.37 -2.65 -1.87
CA VAL A 59 -6.32 -1.20 -1.62
C VAL A 59 -6.37 -0.36 -2.90
N ASP A 60 -5.71 -0.82 -3.96
CA ASP A 60 -5.70 -0.12 -5.25
C ASP A 60 -7.12 -0.02 -5.82
N GLY A 61 -7.90 -1.10 -5.73
CA GLY A 61 -9.28 -1.16 -6.20
C GLY A 61 -10.28 -0.44 -5.31
N ASP A 62 -10.05 -0.42 -4.01
CA ASP A 62 -10.82 0.39 -3.05
C ASP A 62 -10.69 1.89 -3.33
N ILE A 63 -9.48 2.36 -3.68
CA ILE A 63 -9.18 3.77 -3.91
C ILE A 63 -9.53 4.21 -5.34
N ASN A 64 -9.31 3.34 -6.31
CA ASN A 64 -9.52 3.60 -7.73
C ASN A 64 -10.54 2.64 -8.34
N PRO A 65 -11.81 2.65 -7.86
CA PRO A 65 -12.84 1.70 -8.32
C PRO A 65 -13.19 1.88 -9.81
N GLU A 66 -12.90 3.07 -10.37
CA GLU A 66 -13.06 3.39 -11.78
C GLU A 66 -11.99 2.76 -12.69
N TYR A 67 -10.85 2.34 -12.14
CA TYR A 67 -9.77 1.65 -12.87
C TYR A 67 -9.78 0.13 -12.66
N THR A 68 -10.49 -0.37 -11.64
CA THR A 68 -10.73 -1.81 -11.52
C THR A 68 -11.70 -2.25 -12.61
N PRO A 69 -11.35 -3.23 -13.45
CA PRO A 69 -12.33 -3.86 -14.31
C PRO A 69 -13.45 -4.39 -13.40
N ASN A 70 -14.70 -4.03 -13.70
CA ASN A 70 -15.87 -4.60 -13.03
C ASN A 70 -15.77 -6.13 -13.14
N SER A 71 -15.22 -6.79 -12.12
CA SER A 71 -15.29 -8.25 -11.99
C SER A 71 -16.71 -8.60 -11.55
N THR A 72 -17.63 -8.46 -12.50
CA THR A 72 -18.93 -9.12 -12.43
C THR A 72 -18.71 -10.55 -12.91
N TYR A 73 -18.64 -11.50 -11.98
CA TYR A 73 -18.68 -12.94 -12.27
C TYR A 73 -20.02 -13.53 -11.85
#